data_AF-A0A7W4C2J1-F1
#
_entry.id   AF-A0A7W4C2J1-F1
#
_cell.length_a   1.000
_cell.length_b   1.000
_cell.length_c   1.000
_cell.angle_alpha   90.00
_cell.angle_beta   90.00
_cell.angle_gamma   90.00
#
_symmetry.space_group_name_H-M   'P 1'
#
loop_
_entity.id
_entity.type
_entity.pdbx_description
1 polymer ?
#
loop_
_entity_poly.entity_id
_entity_poly.type
_entity_poly.pdbx_seq_one_letter_code
_entity_poly.pdbx_strand_id
1 'polypeptide(L)'
;MNIKKWMWQITTISVVCVLLLKPELVSLALFVDTLGLDIFLLLIEVQIVAVGGYYFHTWFKPLLMPFYKCLLKADPYFFIPTKDSVGKYPMILCHAVPFLMLLIIGVTVAKPVIDMA
;
A
#
# COMPACT_ATOMS: atom_id res chain seq x y z
N MET A 1 22.89 30.81 -1.12
CA MET A 1 23.19 29.41 -1.45
C MET A 1 21.97 28.57 -1.09
N ASN A 2 21.41 27.80 -2.02
CA ASN A 2 20.18 27.05 -1.77
C ASN A 2 20.53 25.81 -0.91
N ILE A 3 20.31 25.92 0.40
CA ILE A 3 20.76 24.95 1.42
C ILE A 3 20.34 23.52 1.06
N LYS A 4 19.14 23.34 0.49
CA LYS A 4 18.64 22.04 0.02
C LYS A 4 19.53 21.40 -1.04
N LYS A 5 19.99 22.17 -2.03
CA LYS A 5 20.86 21.67 -3.10
C LYS A 5 22.22 21.25 -2.56
N TRP A 6 22.76 22.03 -1.63
CA TRP A 6 24.04 21.73 -0.99
C TRP A 6 23.97 20.47 -0.12
N MET A 7 22.90 20.32 0.66
CA MET A 7 22.64 19.08 1.42
C MET A 7 22.54 17.86 0.50
N TRP A 8 21.84 17.96 -0.64
CA TRP A 8 21.69 16.86 -1.60
C TRP A 8 23.03 16.40 -2.20
N GLN A 9 23.90 17.35 -2.53
CA GLN A 9 25.24 17.06 -3.04
C GLN A 9 26.10 16.35 -1.98
N ILE A 10 26.03 16.81 -0.72
CA ILE A 10 26.73 16.16 0.39
C ILE A 10 26.24 14.74 0.61
N THR A 11 24.93 14.52 0.57
CA THR A 11 24.34 13.19 0.68
C THR A 11 24.85 12.27 -0.43
N THR A 12 24.90 12.74 -1.67
CA THR A 12 25.41 11.95 -2.80
C THR A 12 26.88 11.56 -2.60
N ILE A 13 27.73 12.52 -2.26
CA ILE A 13 29.16 12.27 -2.00
C ILE A 13 29.33 11.30 -0.83
N SER A 14 28.57 11.48 0.25
CA SER A 14 28.62 10.59 1.42
C SER A 14 28.22 9.15 1.06
N VAL A 15 27.16 8.97 0.27
CA VAL A 15 26.70 7.65 -0.18
C VAL A 15 27.76 6.97 -1.05
N VAL A 16 28.33 7.68 -2.04
CA VAL A 16 29.40 7.14 -2.90
C VAL A 16 30.63 6.76 -2.07
N CYS A 17 31.08 7.63 -1.15
CA CYS A 17 32.21 7.33 -0.28
C CYS A 17 31.97 6.09 0.58
N VAL A 18 30.78 5.92 1.16
CA VAL A 18 30.43 4.72 1.95
C VAL A 18 30.43 3.46 1.08
N LEU A 19 29.93 3.54 -0.15
CA LEU A 19 29.92 2.42 -1.08
C LEU A 19 31.34 2.00 -1.50
N LEU A 20 32.25 2.95 -1.68
CA LEU A 20 33.66 2.69 -2.04
C LEU A 20 34.46 1.99 -0.94
N LEU A 21 34.03 2.07 0.33
CA LEU A 21 34.67 1.35 1.43
C LEU A 21 34.56 -0.18 1.28
N LYS A 22 33.61 -0.67 0.48
CA LYS A 22 33.43 -2.09 0.20
C LYS A 22 33.78 -2.39 -1.26
N PRO A 23 34.79 -3.24 -1.54
CA PRO A 23 35.23 -3.53 -2.91
C PRO A 23 34.11 -4.15 -3.77
N GLU A 24 33.21 -4.92 -3.15
CA GLU A 24 32.04 -5.52 -3.81
C GLU A 24 31.02 -4.49 -4.31
N LEU A 25 30.97 -3.31 -3.69
CA LEU A 25 30.00 -2.25 -3.99
C LEU A 25 30.60 -1.13 -4.84
N VAL A 26 31.86 -1.26 -5.28
CA VAL A 26 32.54 -0.23 -6.09
C VAL A 26 31.83 -0.02 -7.42
N SER A 27 31.34 -1.08 -8.07
CA SER A 27 30.58 -0.92 -9.32
C SER A 27 29.27 -0.17 -9.09
N LEU A 28 28.62 -0.38 -7.94
CA LEU A 28 27.42 0.34 -7.54
C LEU A 28 27.72 1.81 -7.23
N ALA A 29 28.86 2.09 -6.59
CA ALA A 29 29.33 3.46 -6.34
C ALA A 29 29.52 4.23 -7.66
N LEU A 30 30.20 3.60 -8.64
CA LEU A 30 30.40 4.16 -9.97
C LEU A 30 29.06 4.34 -10.71
N PHE A 31 28.14 3.38 -10.58
CA PHE A 31 26.81 3.48 -11.17
C PHE A 31 26.02 4.67 -10.61
N VAL A 32 26.04 4.86 -9.29
CA VAL A 32 25.40 6.01 -8.61
C VAL A 32 26.07 7.33 -9.01
N ASP A 33 27.39 7.37 -9.13
CA ASP A 33 28.12 8.56 -9.59
C ASP A 33 27.79 8.93 -11.05
N THR A 34 27.60 7.92 -11.91
CA THR A 34 27.30 8.13 -13.34
C THR A 34 25.84 8.53 -13.59
N LEU A 35 24.88 7.93 -12.89
CA LEU A 35 23.44 8.20 -13.06
C LEU A 35 22.90 9.31 -12.15
N GLY A 36 23.60 9.58 -11.05
CA GLY A 36 23.09 10.41 -9.96
C GLY A 36 22.18 9.66 -8.99
N LEU A 37 22.15 10.16 -7.75
CA LEU A 37 21.39 9.56 -6.66
C LEU A 37 19.87 9.58 -6.91
N ASP A 38 19.36 10.61 -7.59
CA ASP A 38 17.94 10.76 -7.91
C ASP A 38 17.42 9.59 -8.77
N ILE A 39 18.11 9.27 -9.86
CA ILE A 39 17.74 8.18 -10.77
C ILE A 39 17.92 6.83 -10.09
N PHE A 40 18.97 6.67 -9.29
CA PHE A 40 19.20 5.45 -8.53
C PHE A 40 18.07 5.16 -7.53
N LEU A 41 17.61 6.18 -6.80
CA LEU A 41 16.48 6.05 -5.87
C LEU A 41 15.18 5.71 -6.61
N LEU A 42 14.94 6.32 -7.76
CA LEU A 42 13.79 6.00 -8.61
C LEU A 42 13.82 4.52 -9.06
N LEU A 43 14.99 4.01 -9.45
CA LEU A 43 15.14 2.60 -9.81
C LEU A 43 14.86 1.68 -8.61
N ILE A 44 15.34 2.03 -7.42
CA ILE A 44 15.03 1.29 -6.19
C ILE A 44 13.53 1.29 -5.93
N GLU A 45 12.85 2.42 -6.05
CA GLU A 45 11.41 2.53 -5.84
C GLU A 45 10.64 1.59 -6.77
N VAL A 46 10.96 1.61 -8.06
CA VAL A 46 10.35 0.72 -9.05
C VAL A 46 10.57 -0.75 -8.70
N GLN A 47 11.78 -1.12 -8.26
CA GLN A 47 12.08 -2.49 -7.85
C GLN A 47 11.32 -2.90 -6.58
N ILE A 48 11.18 -2.01 -5.60
CA ILE A 48 10.38 -2.26 -4.39
C ILE A 48 8.92 -2.53 -4.78
N VAL A 49 8.35 -1.71 -5.67
CA VAL A 49 6.96 -1.90 -6.13
C VAL A 49 6.81 -3.20 -6.91
N ALA A 50 7.75 -3.52 -7.81
CA ALA A 50 7.69 -4.73 -8.62
C ALA A 50 7.83 -6.01 -7.77
N VAL A 51 8.85 -6.05 -6.91
CA VAL A 51 9.11 -7.18 -6.02
C VAL A 51 7.98 -7.32 -4.99
N GLY A 52 7.57 -6.21 -4.38
CA GLY A 52 6.44 -6.19 -3.45
C GLY A 52 5.15 -6.67 -4.10
N GLY A 53 4.85 -6.20 -5.32
CA GLY A 53 3.71 -6.65 -6.11
C GLY A 53 3.76 -8.14 -6.45
N TYR A 54 4.94 -8.65 -6.81
CA TYR A 54 5.15 -10.08 -7.09
C TYR A 54 4.89 -10.95 -5.85
N TYR A 55 5.47 -10.61 -4.69
CA TYR A 55 5.24 -11.35 -3.45
C TYR A 55 3.79 -11.24 -2.99
N PHE A 56 3.18 -10.06 -3.13
CA PHE A 56 1.77 -9.89 -2.82
C PHE A 56 0.90 -10.80 -3.69
N HIS A 57 1.13 -10.82 -5.01
CA HIS A 57 0.33 -11.64 -5.92
C HIS A 57 0.55 -13.14 -5.73
N THR A 58 1.79 -13.55 -5.44
CA THR A 58 2.17 -14.96 -5.38
C THR A 58 1.88 -15.59 -4.03
N TRP A 59 1.97 -14.83 -2.93
CA TRP A 59 1.86 -15.38 -1.57
C TRP A 59 0.63 -14.84 -0.84
N PHE A 60 0.46 -13.50 -0.78
CA PHE A 60 -0.61 -12.90 0.01
C PHE A 60 -1.99 -13.07 -0.64
N LYS A 61 -2.11 -12.80 -1.93
CA LYS A 61 -3.37 -12.90 -2.66
C LYS A 61 -3.98 -14.31 -2.60
N PRO A 62 -3.27 -15.41 -2.90
CA PRO A 62 -3.85 -16.74 -2.81
C PRO A 62 -4.15 -17.16 -1.38
N LEU A 63 -3.40 -16.68 -0.39
CA LEU A 63 -3.70 -16.93 1.02
C LEU A 63 -5.00 -16.23 1.46
N LEU A 64 -5.22 -14.99 1.03
CA LEU A 64 -6.39 -14.18 1.42
C LEU A 64 -7.64 -14.47 0.58
N MET A 65 -7.49 -14.96 -0.66
CA MET A 65 -8.60 -15.28 -1.56
C MET A 65 -9.64 -16.25 -0.96
N PRO A 66 -9.28 -17.37 -0.29
CA PRO A 66 -10.26 -18.25 0.34
C PRO A 66 -10.99 -17.57 1.50
N PHE A 67 -10.30 -16.78 2.33
CA PHE A 67 -10.95 -16.00 3.39
C PHE A 67 -11.94 -14.99 2.81
N TYR A 68 -11.53 -14.27 1.77
CA TYR A 68 -12.40 -13.33 1.06
C TYR A 68 -13.65 -14.02 0.49
N LYS A 69 -13.49 -15.18 -0.17
CA LYS A 69 -14.64 -15.96 -0.68
C LYS A 69 -15.54 -16.47 0.44
N CYS A 70 -14.97 -16.87 1.57
CA CYS A 70 -15.74 -17.31 2.74
C CYS A 70 -16.59 -16.15 3.30
N LEU A 71 -15.98 -14.97 3.46
CA LEU A 71 -16.67 -13.76 3.91
C LEU A 71 -17.77 -13.33 2.94
N LEU A 72 -17.50 -13.36 1.63
CA LEU A 72 -18.49 -13.02 0.59
C LEU A 72 -19.69 -13.99 0.59
N LYS A 73 -19.48 -15.26 0.95
CA LYS A 73 -20.56 -16.23 1.09
C LYS A 73 -21.37 -16.01 2.36
N ALA A 74 -20.72 -15.57 3.43
CA ALA A 74 -21.36 -15.35 4.73
C ALA A 74 -22.13 -14.03 4.81
N ASP A 75 -21.63 -12.97 4.17
CA ASP A 75 -22.23 -11.64 4.18
C ASP A 75 -22.55 -11.16 2.74
N PRO A 76 -23.83 -11.09 2.35
CA PRO A 76 -24.25 -10.57 1.05
C PRO A 76 -23.93 -9.10 0.82
N TYR A 77 -23.72 -8.32 1.88
CA TYR A 77 -23.46 -6.89 1.81
C TYR A 77 -21.96 -6.56 1.84
N PHE A 78 -21.09 -7.55 2.00
CA PHE A 78 -19.65 -7.37 2.04
C PHE A 78 -19.06 -7.28 0.62
N PHE A 79 -18.40 -6.16 0.31
CA PHE A 79 -17.56 -6.02 -0.88
C PHE A 79 -16.50 -4.95 -0.67
N ILE A 80 -15.40 -5.04 -1.43
CA ILE A 80 -14.30 -4.06 -1.37
C ILE A 80 -14.56 -2.99 -2.43
N PRO A 81 -14.93 -1.75 -2.06
CA PRO A 81 -15.24 -0.70 -3.02
C PRO A 81 -13.98 -0.17 -3.73
N THR A 82 -14.13 0.21 -4.99
CA THR A 82 -13.07 0.86 -5.77
C THR A 82 -12.89 2.32 -5.33
N LYS A 83 -11.68 2.87 -5.51
CA LYS A 83 -11.37 4.28 -5.19
C LYS A 83 -12.37 5.25 -5.81
N ASP A 84 -12.75 5.02 -7.08
CA ASP A 84 -13.70 5.87 -7.79
C ASP A 84 -15.09 5.88 -7.15
N SER A 85 -15.52 4.74 -6.60
CA SER A 85 -16.81 4.60 -5.92
C SER A 85 -16.81 5.32 -4.57
N VAL A 86 -15.71 5.20 -3.82
CA VAL A 86 -15.53 5.89 -2.53
C VAL A 86 -15.50 7.41 -2.70
N GLY A 87 -14.86 7.89 -3.77
CA GLY A 87 -14.83 9.33 -4.07
C GLY A 87 -16.21 9.93 -4.36
N LYS A 88 -17.12 9.15 -4.93
CA LYS A 88 -18.51 9.58 -5.21
C LYS A 88 -19.44 9.38 -4.01
N TYR A 89 -19.28 8.27 -3.29
CA TYR A 89 -20.13 7.89 -2.17
C TYR A 89 -19.28 7.34 -1.01
N PRO A 90 -18.82 8.20 -0.07
CA PRO A 90 -17.91 7.76 0.99
C PRO A 90 -18.54 6.72 1.93
N MET A 91 -19.86 6.75 2.09
CA MET A 91 -20.61 5.79 2.92
C MET A 91 -20.51 4.34 2.41
N ILE A 92 -20.11 4.13 1.15
CA ILE A 92 -19.92 2.79 0.59
C ILE A 92 -18.77 2.02 1.27
N LEU A 93 -17.88 2.73 1.98
CA LEU A 93 -16.82 2.12 2.80
C LEU A 93 -17.39 1.21 3.91
N CYS A 94 -18.63 1.43 4.36
CA CYS A 94 -19.26 0.56 5.35
C CYS A 94 -19.42 -0.89 4.85
N HIS A 95 -19.44 -1.12 3.53
CA HIS A 95 -19.48 -2.46 2.95
C HIS A 95 -18.13 -3.18 2.95
N ALA A 96 -17.02 -2.45 3.20
CA ALA A 96 -15.69 -3.04 3.29
C ALA A 96 -15.45 -3.78 4.61
N VAL A 97 -16.31 -3.58 5.61
CA VAL A 97 -16.23 -4.27 6.91
C VAL A 97 -17.27 -5.41 6.91
N PRO A 98 -16.85 -6.67 7.04
CA PRO A 98 -17.77 -7.80 7.12
C PRO A 98 -18.79 -7.64 8.25
N PHE A 99 -20.04 -8.02 7.99
CA PHE A 99 -21.19 -8.01 8.90
C PHE A 99 -21.64 -6.65 9.42
N LEU A 100 -20.93 -5.56 9.11
CA LEU A 100 -21.28 -4.22 9.60
C LEU A 100 -22.65 -3.77 9.10
N MET A 101 -22.92 -3.94 7.80
CA MET A 101 -24.19 -3.51 7.22
C MET A 101 -25.37 -4.39 7.69
N LEU A 102 -25.14 -5.70 7.85
CA LEU A 102 -26.12 -6.61 8.47
C LEU A 102 -26.48 -6.16 9.88
N LEU A 103 -25.50 -5.74 10.67
CA LEU A 103 -25.71 -5.25 12.03
C LEU A 103 -26.49 -3.93 12.03
N ILE A 104 -26.12 -2.99 11.16
CA ILE A 104 -26.84 -1.71 11.01
C ILE A 104 -28.30 -1.97 10.65
N ILE A 105 -28.55 -2.80 9.64
CA ILE A 105 -29.91 -3.15 9.20
C ILE A 105 -30.66 -3.84 10.34
N GLY A 106 -30.07 -4.83 11.01
CA GLY A 106 -30.67 -5.53 12.14
C GLY A 106 -31.09 -4.59 13.27
N VAL A 107 -30.22 -3.64 13.65
CA VAL A 107 -30.54 -2.63 14.66
C VAL A 107 -31.66 -1.70 14.18
N THR A 108 -31.63 -1.24 12.92
CA THR A 108 -32.67 -0.35 12.38
C THR A 108 -34.04 -1.02 12.29
N VAL A 109 -34.10 -2.31 11.99
CA VAL A 109 -35.35 -3.09 11.92
C VAL A 109 -35.86 -3.46 13.32
N ALA A 110 -34.98 -3.75 14.28
CA ALA A 110 -35.37 -4.08 15.65
C ALA A 110 -35.91 -2.87 16.44
N LYS A 111 -35.41 -1.67 16.14
CA LYS A 111 -35.78 -0.43 16.83
C LYS A 111 -37.31 -0.16 16.87
N PRO A 112 -38.06 -0.19 15.75
CA PRO A 112 -39.50 0.00 15.79
C PRO A 112 -40.26 -1.15 16.47
N VAL A 113 -39.71 -2.36 16.56
CA VAL A 113 -40.36 -3.50 17.24
C VAL A 113 -40.28 -3.34 18.76
N ILE A 114 -39.17 -2.83 19.27
CA ILE A 114 -38.98 -2.56 20.71
C ILE A 114 -39.83 -1.36 21.15
N ASP A 115 -39.94 -0.33 20.30
CA ASP A 115 -40.75 0.87 20.61
C ASP A 115 -42.27 0.59 20.56
N MET A 116 -42.71 -0.57 20.05
CA MET A 116 -44.12 -1.01 20.02
C MET A 116 -44.48 -2.04 21.11
N ALA A 117 -43.51 -2.53 21.90
CA ALA A 117 -43.70 -3.50 22.98
C ALA A 117 -43.72 -2.82 24.35
#